data_AF-N1UZ67-F1
#
_entry.id   AF-N1UZ67-F1
#
_cell.length_a   1.000
_cell.length_b   1.000
_cell.length_c   1.000
_cell.angle_alpha   90.00
_cell.angle_beta   90.00
_cell.angle_gamma   90.00
#
_symmetry.space_group_name_H-M   'P 1'
#
loop_
_entity.id
_entity.type
_entity.pdbx_description
1 polymer ?
#
loop_
_entity_poly.entity_id
_entity_poly.type
_entity_poly.pdbx_seq_one_letter_code
_entity_poly.pdbx_strand_id
1 'polypeptide(L)'
;ARQRQLQAAKAASVAKAVEQVLAWLDVSVQAAAIERDAAEEVRAEWEQELSAVRGSTDALAAELRELTDSVHKDELARAQQRLRIEALENRAIEELGMTADHLITEFGPDQPVPVATAASTDKWAELRAEVDEAGNPVVEGVPFVRAEQEKRLKKAERDLSALGKVNPLALEEFAALEERHQFLSTQLEDLKASRKDLLDIIKEVDERVEQVFSEAYRDTAVQFERVFGRLFPGGEGRLVLTDPQDMLTTGIEVEARPAGKKIKRLSLLSGGERSLTAVALLVAIFKARPSPFYVMDEVEAALDDTNLGRLITIFEELRESSQLIVITHQKRTMEVADALYGVTMRGDGVSTVISQRLAAQA
;
A
#
# COMPACT_ATOMS: atom_id res chain seq x y z
N ALA A 1 -17.38 160.60 3.56
CA ALA A 1 -18.44 160.33 2.56
C ALA A 1 -17.93 159.59 1.33
N ARG A 2 -16.93 160.11 0.60
CA ARG A 2 -16.42 159.56 -0.69
C ARG A 2 -15.92 158.10 -0.63
N GLN A 3 -15.19 157.71 0.42
CA GLN A 3 -14.72 156.32 0.60
C GLN A 3 -15.85 155.30 0.79
N ARG A 4 -16.93 155.65 1.51
CA ARG A 4 -18.09 154.78 1.70
C ARG A 4 -18.88 154.56 0.40
N GLN A 5 -18.97 155.58 -0.47
CA GLN A 5 -19.57 155.44 -1.80
C GLN A 5 -18.77 154.51 -2.71
N LEU A 6 -17.43 154.61 -2.70
CA LEU A 6 -16.57 153.70 -3.47
C LEU A 6 -16.65 152.25 -2.97
N GLN A 7 -16.73 152.04 -1.65
CA GLN A 7 -16.93 150.70 -1.08
C GLN A 7 -18.31 150.12 -1.39
N ALA A 8 -19.37 150.93 -1.33
CA ALA A 8 -20.73 150.51 -1.71
C ALA A 8 -20.82 150.14 -3.20
N ALA A 9 -20.19 150.93 -4.08
CA ALA A 9 -20.12 150.63 -5.52
C ALA A 9 -19.36 149.33 -5.81
N LYS A 10 -18.23 149.08 -5.13
CA LYS A 10 -17.49 147.81 -5.24
C LYS A 10 -18.28 146.62 -4.71
N ALA A 11 -18.95 146.77 -3.56
CA ALA A 11 -19.81 145.73 -3.00
C ALA A 11 -20.97 145.40 -3.94
N ALA A 12 -21.60 146.41 -4.56
CA ALA A 12 -22.65 146.22 -5.56
C ALA A 12 -22.14 145.53 -6.84
N SER A 13 -20.94 145.88 -7.32
CA SER A 13 -20.34 145.17 -8.47
C SER A 13 -19.99 143.72 -8.15
N VAL A 14 -19.51 143.45 -6.93
CA VAL A 14 -19.22 142.08 -6.47
C VAL A 14 -20.51 141.30 -6.31
N ALA A 15 -21.55 141.88 -5.71
CA ALA A 15 -22.86 141.24 -5.58
C ALA A 15 -23.45 140.87 -6.95
N LYS A 16 -23.39 141.79 -7.93
CA LYS A 16 -23.83 141.52 -9.30
C LYS A 16 -22.99 140.44 -10.01
N ALA A 17 -21.68 140.42 -9.78
CA ALA A 17 -20.81 139.37 -10.31
C ALA A 17 -21.11 138.01 -9.67
N VAL A 18 -21.37 137.98 -8.36
CA VAL A 18 -21.78 136.76 -7.64
C VAL A 18 -23.13 136.26 -8.14
N GLU A 19 -24.13 137.13 -8.34
CA GLU A 19 -25.42 136.76 -8.93
C GLU A 19 -25.27 136.16 -10.33
N GLN A 20 -24.42 136.75 -11.17
CA GLN A 20 -24.13 136.18 -12.49
C GLN A 20 -23.46 134.81 -12.36
N VAL A 21 -22.41 134.68 -11.55
CA VAL A 21 -21.72 133.39 -11.34
C VAL A 21 -22.66 132.33 -10.77
N LEU A 22 -23.55 132.68 -9.85
CA LEU A 22 -24.57 131.77 -9.33
C LEU A 22 -25.53 131.30 -10.43
N ALA A 23 -25.94 132.17 -11.35
CA ALA A 23 -26.77 131.78 -12.48
C ALA A 23 -26.03 130.81 -13.43
N TRP A 24 -24.74 131.04 -13.71
CA TRP A 24 -23.93 130.12 -14.51
C TRP A 24 -23.71 128.77 -13.80
N LEU A 25 -23.49 128.80 -12.48
CA LEU A 25 -23.36 127.59 -11.66
C LEU A 25 -24.67 126.80 -11.65
N ASP A 26 -25.83 127.46 -11.54
CA ASP A 26 -27.13 126.78 -11.54
C ASP A 26 -27.37 126.05 -12.87
N VAL A 27 -27.08 126.71 -14.01
CA VAL A 27 -27.13 126.06 -15.33
C VAL A 27 -26.16 124.89 -15.42
N SER A 28 -24.93 125.02 -14.92
CA SER A 28 -23.95 123.92 -14.96
C SER A 28 -24.38 122.74 -14.08
N VAL A 29 -24.98 123.00 -12.92
CA VAL A 29 -25.48 121.96 -12.01
C VAL A 29 -26.69 121.26 -12.60
N GLN A 30 -27.61 122.00 -13.22
CA GLN A 30 -28.75 121.42 -13.93
C GLN A 30 -28.31 120.57 -15.12
N ALA A 31 -27.36 121.03 -15.93
CA ALA A 31 -26.81 120.25 -17.03
C ALA A 31 -26.14 118.95 -16.55
N ALA A 32 -25.33 119.03 -15.49
CA ALA A 32 -24.70 117.86 -14.89
C ALA A 32 -25.72 116.90 -14.26
N ALA A 33 -26.82 117.41 -13.69
CA ALA A 33 -27.90 116.58 -13.14
C ALA A 33 -28.62 115.81 -14.25
N ILE A 34 -28.93 116.46 -15.38
CA ILE A 34 -29.55 115.79 -16.53
C ILE A 34 -28.64 114.71 -17.11
N GLU A 35 -27.34 114.99 -17.25
CA GLU A 35 -26.36 114.01 -17.74
C GLU A 35 -26.22 112.82 -16.79
N ARG A 36 -26.20 113.07 -15.48
CA ARG A 36 -26.20 112.01 -14.46
C ARG A 36 -27.47 111.17 -14.56
N ASP A 37 -28.64 111.79 -14.63
CA ASP A 37 -29.93 111.08 -14.64
C ASP A 37 -30.04 110.19 -15.88
N ALA A 38 -29.64 110.70 -17.06
CA ALA A 38 -29.58 109.90 -18.29
C ALA A 38 -28.59 108.71 -18.17
N ALA A 39 -27.43 108.91 -17.54
CA ALA A 39 -26.47 107.84 -17.30
C ALA A 39 -26.97 106.81 -16.28
N GLU A 40 -27.74 107.24 -15.26
CA GLU A 40 -28.37 106.35 -14.29
C GLU A 40 -29.48 105.50 -14.92
N GLU A 41 -30.27 106.05 -15.83
CA GLU A 41 -31.27 105.29 -16.61
C GLU A 41 -30.61 104.20 -17.46
N VAL A 42 -29.60 104.54 -18.26
CA VAL A 42 -28.86 103.56 -19.09
C VAL A 42 -28.19 102.49 -18.23
N ARG A 43 -27.61 102.88 -17.08
CA ARG A 43 -27.02 101.94 -16.14
C ARG A 43 -28.08 100.99 -15.59
N ALA A 44 -29.26 101.49 -15.23
CA ALA A 44 -30.35 100.67 -14.70
C ALA A 44 -30.85 99.65 -15.73
N GLU A 45 -30.96 100.05 -17.00
CA GLU A 45 -31.29 99.15 -18.12
C GLU A 45 -30.25 98.04 -18.27
N TRP A 46 -28.96 98.39 -18.32
CA TRP A 46 -27.88 97.39 -18.41
C TRP A 46 -27.81 96.47 -17.20
N GLU A 47 -28.09 96.98 -15.99
CA GLU A 47 -28.11 96.18 -14.78
C GLU A 47 -29.27 95.16 -14.81
N GLN A 48 -30.43 95.56 -15.35
CA GLN A 48 -31.56 94.67 -15.57
C GLN A 48 -31.26 93.60 -16.63
N GLU A 49 -30.69 93.98 -17.78
CA GLU A 49 -30.28 93.04 -18.83
C GLU A 49 -29.22 92.05 -18.33
N LEU A 50 -28.20 92.53 -17.62
CA LEU A 50 -27.15 91.69 -17.05
C LEU A 50 -27.72 90.70 -16.04
N SER A 51 -28.68 91.12 -15.21
CA SER A 51 -29.38 90.25 -14.27
C SER A 51 -30.17 89.15 -14.99
N ALA A 52 -30.89 89.50 -16.07
CA ALA A 52 -31.64 88.53 -16.87
C ALA A 52 -30.74 87.51 -17.57
N VAL A 53 -29.64 87.98 -18.18
CA VAL A 53 -28.65 87.10 -18.84
C VAL A 53 -27.97 86.17 -17.84
N ARG A 54 -27.60 86.68 -16.65
CA ARG A 54 -27.05 85.84 -15.57
C ARG A 54 -28.04 84.78 -15.12
N GLY A 55 -29.30 85.16 -14.87
CA GLY A 55 -30.35 84.22 -14.50
C GLY A 55 -30.56 83.11 -15.53
N SER A 56 -30.55 83.45 -16.82
CA SER A 56 -30.64 82.45 -17.90
C SER A 56 -29.40 81.55 -17.96
N THR A 57 -28.21 82.11 -17.72
CA THR A 57 -26.96 81.33 -17.72
C THR A 57 -26.93 80.33 -16.57
N ASP A 58 -27.37 80.75 -15.38
CA ASP A 58 -27.45 79.89 -14.20
C ASP A 58 -28.48 78.77 -14.38
N ALA A 59 -29.63 79.08 -15.00
CA ALA A 59 -30.66 78.09 -15.32
C ALA A 59 -30.15 77.04 -16.32
N LEU A 60 -29.55 77.47 -17.43
CA LEU A 60 -28.97 76.56 -18.43
C LEU A 60 -27.81 75.75 -17.85
N ALA A 61 -26.98 76.34 -16.98
CA ALA A 61 -25.90 75.63 -16.30
C ALA A 61 -26.42 74.59 -15.27
N ALA A 62 -27.60 74.81 -14.69
CA ALA A 62 -28.26 73.81 -13.85
C ALA A 62 -28.82 72.65 -14.68
N GLU A 63 -29.51 72.96 -15.78
CA GLU A 63 -30.04 71.94 -16.71
C GLU A 63 -28.91 71.10 -17.33
N LEU A 64 -27.82 71.73 -17.75
CA LEU A 64 -26.65 71.02 -18.28
C LEU A 64 -26.05 70.07 -17.25
N ARG A 65 -25.96 70.48 -15.98
CA ARG A 65 -25.47 69.61 -14.89
C ARG A 65 -26.39 68.41 -14.68
N GLU A 66 -27.70 68.63 -14.59
CA GLU A 66 -28.67 67.55 -14.41
C GLU A 66 -28.62 66.54 -15.58
N LEU A 67 -28.55 67.04 -16.82
CA LEU A 67 -28.46 66.18 -17.99
C LEU A 67 -27.14 65.41 -18.01
N THR A 68 -26.01 66.05 -17.69
CA THR A 68 -24.70 65.41 -17.62
C THR A 68 -24.67 64.30 -16.55
N ASP A 69 -25.22 64.56 -15.37
CA ASP A 69 -25.29 63.58 -14.28
C ASP A 69 -26.16 62.38 -14.66
N SER A 70 -27.27 62.61 -15.38
CA SER A 70 -28.14 61.53 -15.86
C SER A 70 -27.43 60.63 -16.89
N VAL A 71 -26.74 61.23 -17.86
CA VAL A 71 -25.97 60.51 -18.88
C VAL A 71 -24.85 59.72 -18.23
N HIS A 72 -24.11 60.33 -17.31
CA HIS A 72 -23.02 59.65 -16.60
C HIS A 72 -23.53 58.46 -15.78
N LYS A 73 -24.67 58.60 -15.11
CA LYS A 73 -25.32 57.50 -14.37
C LYS A 73 -25.69 56.34 -15.29
N ASP A 74 -26.27 56.63 -16.45
CA ASP A 74 -26.66 55.61 -17.42
C ASP A 74 -25.44 54.94 -18.07
N GLU A 75 -24.37 55.69 -18.35
CA GLU A 75 -23.10 55.15 -18.83
C GLU A 75 -22.47 54.19 -17.81
N LEU A 76 -22.44 54.58 -16.53
CA LEU A 76 -21.98 53.71 -15.44
C LEU A 76 -22.82 52.44 -15.33
N ALA A 77 -24.15 52.55 -15.40
CA ALA A 77 -25.05 51.39 -15.37
C ALA A 77 -24.82 50.45 -16.56
N ARG A 78 -24.65 51.00 -17.77
CA ARG A 78 -24.32 50.21 -18.97
C ARG A 78 -22.98 49.51 -18.86
N ALA A 79 -21.95 50.20 -18.36
CA ALA A 79 -20.63 49.61 -18.14
C ALA A 79 -20.68 48.46 -17.13
N GLN A 80 -21.40 48.64 -16.02
CA GLN A 80 -21.61 47.60 -15.01
C GLN A 80 -22.33 46.38 -15.57
N GLN A 81 -23.39 46.57 -16.35
CA GLN A 81 -24.11 45.45 -16.98
C GLN A 81 -23.25 44.72 -18.00
N ARG A 82 -22.46 45.45 -18.79
CA ARG A 82 -21.55 44.85 -19.77
C ARG A 82 -20.49 43.97 -19.10
N LEU A 83 -19.86 44.47 -18.04
CA LEU A 83 -18.90 43.69 -17.25
C LEU A 83 -19.55 42.46 -16.62
N ARG A 84 -20.80 42.57 -16.17
CA ARG A 84 -21.54 41.43 -15.61
C ARG A 84 -21.84 40.36 -16.66
N ILE A 85 -22.20 40.76 -17.88
CA ILE A 85 -22.41 39.85 -19.00
C ILE A 85 -21.10 39.13 -19.34
N GLU A 86 -20.01 39.88 -19.51
CA GLU A 86 -18.69 39.32 -19.82
C GLU A 86 -18.21 38.34 -18.74
N ALA A 87 -18.43 38.66 -17.46
CA ALA A 87 -18.11 37.75 -16.36
C ALA A 87 -18.92 36.43 -16.43
N LEU A 88 -20.19 36.50 -16.83
CA LEU A 88 -21.03 35.30 -16.99
C LEU A 88 -20.64 34.49 -18.23
N GLU A 89 -20.28 35.15 -19.32
CA GLU A 89 -19.77 34.49 -20.54
C GLU A 89 -18.47 33.74 -20.27
N ASN A 90 -17.51 34.39 -19.59
CA ASN A 90 -16.25 33.74 -19.21
C ASN A 90 -16.49 32.54 -18.28
N ARG A 91 -17.39 32.68 -17.30
CA ARG A 91 -17.75 31.58 -16.40
C ARG A 91 -18.37 30.40 -17.14
N ALA A 92 -19.22 30.64 -18.14
CA ALA A 92 -19.81 29.58 -18.95
C ALA A 92 -18.73 28.76 -19.68
N ILE A 93 -17.72 29.42 -20.21
CA ILE A 93 -16.60 28.76 -20.90
C ILE A 93 -15.71 28.00 -19.92
N GLU A 94 -15.34 28.63 -18.80
CA GLU A 94 -14.42 28.03 -17.82
C GLU A 94 -15.03 26.84 -17.07
N GLU A 95 -16.28 26.94 -16.61
CA GLU A 95 -16.91 25.89 -15.80
C GLU A 95 -17.57 24.80 -16.65
N LEU A 96 -18.18 25.16 -17.78
CA LEU A 96 -19.01 24.25 -18.59
C LEU A 96 -18.43 23.94 -19.97
N GLY A 97 -17.39 24.65 -20.41
CA GLY A 97 -16.78 24.45 -21.74
C GLY A 97 -17.69 24.85 -22.90
N MET A 98 -18.73 25.66 -22.66
CA MET A 98 -19.76 26.03 -23.64
C MET A 98 -19.90 27.54 -23.75
N THR A 99 -20.28 28.04 -24.92
CA THR A 99 -20.57 29.48 -25.10
C THR A 99 -21.94 29.84 -24.52
N ALA A 100 -22.12 31.10 -24.13
CA ALA A 100 -23.40 31.59 -23.59
C ALA A 100 -24.57 31.39 -24.58
N ASP A 101 -24.35 31.66 -25.87
CA ASP A 101 -25.37 31.46 -26.91
C ASP A 101 -25.82 30.00 -27.01
N HIS A 102 -24.87 29.05 -26.89
CA HIS A 102 -25.18 27.63 -26.90
C HIS A 102 -25.99 27.23 -25.65
N LEU A 103 -25.63 27.75 -24.48
CA LEU A 103 -26.38 27.50 -23.25
C LEU A 103 -27.80 28.06 -23.31
N ILE A 104 -28.00 29.24 -23.89
CA ILE A 104 -29.32 29.85 -24.05
C ILE A 104 -30.16 29.06 -25.06
N THR A 105 -29.55 28.62 -26.15
CA THR A 105 -30.25 27.90 -27.22
C THR A 105 -30.69 26.51 -26.79
N GLU A 106 -29.81 25.74 -26.14
CA GLU A 106 -30.06 24.34 -25.79
C GLU A 106 -30.62 24.16 -24.36
N PHE A 107 -30.30 25.08 -23.44
CA PHE A 107 -30.65 24.97 -22.01
C PHE A 107 -31.36 26.22 -21.48
N GLY A 108 -31.89 27.07 -22.37
CA GLY A 108 -32.67 28.24 -22.01
C GLY A 108 -33.99 27.89 -21.30
N PRO A 109 -34.66 28.88 -20.69
CA PRO A 109 -35.94 28.68 -20.01
C PRO A 109 -37.07 28.24 -20.95
N ASP A 110 -36.92 28.48 -22.25
CA ASP A 110 -37.86 28.07 -23.30
C ASP A 110 -37.70 26.59 -23.70
N GLN A 111 -36.60 25.94 -23.29
CA GLN A 111 -36.36 24.53 -23.55
C GLN A 111 -36.93 23.65 -22.42
N PRO A 112 -37.55 22.52 -22.73
CA PRO A 112 -38.08 21.61 -21.73
C PRO A 112 -36.92 20.94 -20.96
N VAL A 113 -37.01 20.90 -19.64
CA VAL A 113 -35.94 20.34 -18.80
C VAL A 113 -35.98 18.81 -18.89
N PRO A 114 -34.87 18.13 -19.27
CA PRO A 114 -34.81 16.69 -19.28
C PRO A 114 -35.03 16.12 -17.87
N VAL A 115 -36.11 15.36 -17.70
CA VAL A 115 -36.33 14.56 -16.50
C VAL A 115 -35.48 13.31 -16.66
N ALA A 116 -34.44 13.18 -15.83
CA ALA A 116 -33.74 11.90 -15.76
C ALA A 116 -34.75 10.87 -15.25
N THR A 117 -35.12 9.91 -16.10
CA THR A 117 -35.98 8.76 -15.79
C THR A 117 -35.38 7.83 -14.72
N ALA A 118 -34.25 8.20 -14.10
CA ALA A 118 -33.48 7.47 -13.11
C ALA A 118 -34.06 7.50 -11.68
N ALA A 119 -35.34 7.85 -11.52
CA ALA A 119 -36.07 7.64 -10.25
C ALA A 119 -37.27 6.69 -10.39
N SER A 120 -37.40 5.99 -11.51
CA SER A 120 -38.30 4.84 -11.59
C SER A 120 -37.60 3.59 -11.09
N THR A 121 -38.19 2.94 -10.10
CA THR A 121 -37.76 1.63 -9.59
C THR A 121 -38.04 0.49 -10.60
N ASP A 122 -38.64 0.81 -11.76
CA ASP A 122 -38.96 -0.14 -12.82
C ASP A 122 -37.86 -0.21 -13.88
N LYS A 123 -37.15 -1.33 -13.89
CA LYS A 123 -36.11 -1.74 -14.86
C LYS A 123 -36.59 -1.85 -16.32
N TRP A 124 -37.86 -1.56 -16.60
CA TRP A 124 -38.54 -1.70 -17.89
C TRP A 124 -39.15 -0.38 -18.41
N ALA A 125 -38.87 0.75 -17.77
CA ALA A 125 -39.38 2.07 -18.17
C ALA A 125 -38.79 2.55 -19.52
N GLU A 126 -37.54 2.20 -19.82
CA GLU A 126 -36.85 2.56 -21.07
C GLU A 126 -37.47 1.90 -22.33
N LEU A 127 -38.12 0.74 -22.18
CA LEU A 127 -38.78 0.02 -23.29
C LEU A 127 -40.21 0.52 -23.59
N ARG A 128 -40.73 1.46 -22.79
CA ARG A 128 -42.07 2.08 -22.94
C ARG A 128 -42.02 3.56 -23.32
N ALA A 129 -40.86 4.07 -23.73
CA ALA A 129 -40.74 5.42 -24.25
C ALA A 129 -41.49 5.53 -25.58
N GLU A 130 -42.43 6.49 -25.69
CA GLU A 130 -43.07 6.81 -26.97
C GLU A 130 -42.00 7.39 -27.92
N VAL A 131 -41.94 6.85 -29.14
CA VAL A 131 -41.07 7.30 -30.21
C VAL A 131 -41.88 8.07 -31.25
N ASP A 132 -41.31 9.14 -31.80
CA ASP A 132 -41.92 9.89 -32.90
C ASP A 132 -41.98 9.06 -34.20
N GLU A 133 -42.63 9.59 -35.25
CA GLU A 133 -42.71 8.93 -36.57
C GLU A 133 -41.33 8.64 -37.23
N ALA A 134 -40.24 9.20 -36.69
CA ALA A 134 -38.86 9.00 -37.14
C ALA A 134 -38.05 8.03 -36.25
N GLY A 135 -38.65 7.48 -35.18
CA GLY A 135 -38.02 6.51 -34.28
C GLY A 135 -37.14 7.14 -33.19
N ASN A 136 -37.23 8.43 -32.94
CA ASN A 136 -36.50 9.11 -31.86
C ASN A 136 -37.33 9.10 -30.56
N PRO A 137 -36.71 8.87 -29.39
CA PRO A 137 -37.42 8.89 -28.12
C PRO A 137 -37.94 10.30 -27.79
N VAL A 138 -39.26 10.43 -27.56
CA VAL A 138 -39.87 11.68 -27.10
C VAL A 138 -39.53 11.86 -25.64
N VAL A 139 -38.56 12.73 -25.34
CA VAL A 139 -38.26 13.12 -23.96
C VAL A 139 -39.37 14.07 -23.50
N GLU A 140 -40.33 13.58 -22.72
CA GLU A 140 -41.27 14.44 -21.98
C GLU A 140 -40.49 15.27 -20.95
N GLY A 141 -39.97 16.41 -21.38
CA GLY A 141 -39.37 17.37 -20.47
C GLY A 141 -40.44 18.20 -19.78
N VAL A 142 -40.20 18.55 -18.53
CA VAL A 142 -41.09 19.44 -17.77
C VAL A 142 -40.75 20.90 -18.06
N PRO A 143 -41.73 21.83 -17.98
CA PRO A 143 -41.46 23.25 -18.10
C PRO A 143 -40.40 23.72 -17.11
N PHE A 144 -39.55 24.65 -17.53
CA PHE A 144 -38.51 25.20 -16.67
C PHE A 144 -39.13 25.96 -15.48
N VAL A 145 -38.93 25.43 -14.26
CA VAL A 145 -39.25 26.12 -13.01
C VAL A 145 -37.96 26.44 -12.28
N ARG A 146 -37.60 27.72 -12.24
CA ARG A 146 -36.33 28.21 -11.66
C ARG A 146 -36.05 27.65 -10.26
N ALA A 147 -37.04 27.69 -9.36
CA ALA A 147 -36.88 27.25 -7.99
C ALA A 147 -36.56 25.73 -7.88
N GLU A 148 -37.11 24.91 -8.77
CA GLU A 148 -36.83 23.47 -8.80
C GLU A 148 -35.45 23.17 -9.36
N GLN A 149 -35.02 23.88 -10.40
CA GLN A 149 -33.69 23.70 -10.98
C GLN A 149 -32.59 24.19 -10.04
N GLU A 150 -32.79 25.29 -9.31
CA GLU A 150 -31.87 25.74 -8.27
C GLU A 150 -31.73 24.71 -7.13
N LYS A 151 -32.82 24.02 -6.78
CA LYS A 151 -32.79 22.91 -5.80
C LYS A 151 -32.06 21.68 -6.35
N ARG A 152 -32.28 21.35 -7.62
CA ARG A 152 -31.60 20.23 -8.32
C ARG A 152 -30.10 20.49 -8.43
N LEU A 153 -29.69 21.71 -8.80
CA LEU A 153 -28.29 22.14 -8.87
C LEU A 153 -27.63 22.02 -7.50
N LYS A 154 -28.23 22.58 -6.44
CA LYS A 154 -27.68 22.46 -5.08
C LYS A 154 -27.54 21.02 -4.61
N LYS A 155 -28.43 20.12 -5.02
CA LYS A 155 -28.30 18.69 -4.72
C LYS A 155 -27.12 18.08 -5.49
N ALA A 156 -27.04 18.33 -6.80
CA ALA A 156 -25.94 17.83 -7.63
C ALA A 156 -24.57 18.34 -7.18
N GLU A 157 -24.45 19.61 -6.79
CA GLU A 157 -23.23 20.20 -6.23
C GLU A 157 -22.82 19.51 -4.92
N ARG A 158 -23.79 19.18 -4.05
CA ARG A 158 -23.53 18.42 -2.82
C ARG A 158 -23.05 17.01 -3.13
N ASP A 159 -23.74 16.32 -4.04
CA ASP A 159 -23.39 14.95 -4.45
C ASP A 159 -21.99 14.93 -5.09
N LEU A 160 -21.66 15.91 -5.94
CA LEU A 160 -20.33 16.09 -6.52
C LEU A 160 -19.27 16.37 -5.46
N SER A 161 -19.55 17.24 -4.49
CA SER A 161 -18.62 17.52 -3.39
C SER A 161 -18.39 16.29 -2.49
N ALA A 162 -19.38 15.41 -2.35
CA ALA A 162 -19.29 14.19 -1.56
C ALA A 162 -18.41 13.11 -2.22
N LEU A 163 -18.30 13.10 -3.56
CA LEU A 163 -17.37 12.23 -4.30
C LEU A 163 -15.89 12.56 -3.99
N GLY A 164 -15.62 13.74 -3.41
CA GLY A 164 -14.28 14.16 -3.05
C GLY A 164 -13.47 14.64 -4.24
N LYS A 165 -12.17 14.84 -4.04
CA LYS A 165 -11.26 15.29 -5.10
C LYS A 165 -10.92 14.11 -6.00
N VAL A 166 -11.01 14.30 -7.31
CA VAL A 166 -10.50 13.34 -8.29
C VAL A 166 -9.00 13.16 -8.06
N ASN A 167 -8.56 11.94 -7.77
CA ASN A 167 -7.14 11.60 -7.65
C ASN A 167 -6.59 11.33 -9.07
N PRO A 168 -5.78 12.23 -9.65
CA PRO A 168 -5.25 12.05 -11.00
C PRO A 168 -4.27 10.86 -11.09
N LEU A 169 -3.66 10.44 -9.96
CA LEU A 169 -2.73 9.32 -9.91
C LEU A 169 -3.42 7.96 -9.71
N ALA A 170 -4.75 7.93 -9.53
CA ALA A 170 -5.48 6.71 -9.20
C ALA A 170 -5.29 5.59 -10.23
N LEU A 171 -5.20 5.93 -11.52
CA LEU A 171 -4.98 4.95 -12.58
C LEU A 171 -3.58 4.35 -12.52
N GLU A 172 -2.56 5.16 -12.25
CA GLU A 172 -1.17 4.70 -12.12
C GLU A 172 -0.98 3.86 -10.84
N GLU A 173 -1.56 4.31 -9.73
CA GLU A 173 -1.55 3.58 -8.46
C GLU A 173 -2.25 2.22 -8.60
N PHE A 174 -3.41 2.18 -9.26
CA PHE A 174 -4.13 0.93 -9.52
C PHE A 174 -3.27 -0.04 -10.34
N ALA A 175 -2.65 0.42 -11.43
CA ALA A 175 -1.79 -0.41 -12.26
C ALA A 175 -0.59 -0.97 -11.47
N ALA A 176 0.07 -0.14 -10.65
CA ALA A 176 1.19 -0.57 -9.80
C ALA A 176 0.75 -1.57 -8.71
N LEU A 177 -0.43 -1.36 -8.11
CA LEU A 177 -1.02 -2.29 -7.14
C LEU A 177 -1.41 -3.62 -7.77
N GLU A 178 -1.95 -3.59 -9.00
CA GLU A 178 -2.31 -4.78 -9.76
C GLU A 178 -1.07 -5.62 -10.10
N GLU A 179 0.02 -4.98 -10.59
CA GLU A 179 1.29 -5.67 -10.88
C GLU A 179 1.86 -6.32 -9.61
N ARG A 180 1.88 -5.59 -8.49
CA ARG A 180 2.32 -6.13 -7.20
C ARG A 180 1.45 -7.30 -6.72
N HIS A 181 0.13 -7.21 -6.91
CA HIS A 181 -0.78 -8.28 -6.55
C HIS A 181 -0.50 -9.53 -7.39
N GLN A 182 -0.37 -9.39 -8.72
CA GLN A 182 -0.06 -10.50 -9.62
C GLN A 182 1.28 -11.17 -9.26
N PHE A 183 2.31 -10.39 -8.97
CA PHE A 183 3.61 -10.91 -8.52
C PHE A 183 3.48 -11.72 -7.22
N LEU A 184 2.83 -11.15 -6.20
CA LEU A 184 2.68 -11.82 -4.91
C LEU A 184 1.80 -13.07 -4.99
N SER A 185 0.74 -13.05 -5.80
CA SER A 185 -0.10 -14.24 -6.03
C SER A 185 0.69 -15.37 -6.69
N THR A 186 1.52 -15.06 -7.68
CA THR A 186 2.38 -16.04 -8.35
C THR A 186 3.37 -16.66 -7.36
N GLN A 187 4.09 -15.82 -6.61
CA GLN A 187 5.02 -16.27 -5.57
C GLN A 187 4.35 -17.15 -4.52
N LEU A 188 3.12 -16.82 -4.13
CA LEU A 188 2.38 -17.58 -3.13
C LEU A 188 1.96 -18.96 -3.65
N GLU A 189 1.55 -19.08 -4.92
CA GLU A 189 1.24 -20.36 -5.54
C GLU A 189 2.50 -21.22 -5.70
N ASP A 190 3.63 -20.66 -6.12
CA ASP A 190 4.91 -21.38 -6.21
C ASP A 190 5.36 -21.94 -4.85
N LEU A 191 5.16 -21.16 -3.77
CA LEU A 191 5.52 -21.58 -2.41
C LEU A 191 4.60 -22.69 -1.90
N LYS A 192 3.30 -22.63 -2.24
CA LYS A 192 2.35 -23.72 -1.94
C LYS A 192 2.71 -25.00 -2.69
N ALA A 193 3.05 -24.90 -3.97
CA ALA A 193 3.49 -26.03 -4.78
C ALA A 193 4.76 -26.66 -4.18
N SER A 194 5.79 -25.84 -3.91
CA SER A 194 7.04 -26.30 -3.30
C SER A 194 6.83 -26.98 -1.95
N ARG A 195 5.93 -26.45 -1.11
CA ARG A 195 5.57 -27.09 0.16
C ARG A 195 4.94 -28.47 -0.05
N LYS A 196 4.04 -28.59 -1.04
CA LYS A 196 3.40 -29.86 -1.37
C LYS A 196 4.44 -30.89 -1.82
N ASP A 197 5.32 -30.50 -2.74
CA ASP A 197 6.36 -31.39 -3.26
C ASP A 197 7.30 -31.88 -2.14
N LEU A 198 7.67 -31.01 -1.20
CA LEU A 198 8.48 -31.41 -0.04
C LEU A 198 7.76 -32.42 0.87
N LEU A 199 6.45 -32.26 1.08
CA LEU A 199 5.67 -33.22 1.87
C LEU A 199 5.53 -34.56 1.16
N ASP A 200 5.40 -34.56 -0.16
CA ASP A 200 5.35 -35.77 -0.98
C ASP A 200 6.71 -36.51 -0.94
N ILE A 201 7.83 -35.77 -0.99
CA ILE A 201 9.18 -36.34 -0.82
C ILE A 201 9.36 -36.95 0.58
N ILE A 202 8.93 -36.25 1.64
CA ILE A 202 9.01 -36.79 3.01
C ILE A 202 8.26 -38.12 3.08
N LYS A 203 7.06 -38.18 2.50
CA LYS A 203 6.26 -39.39 2.48
C LYS A 203 6.95 -40.53 1.73
N GLU A 204 7.54 -40.26 0.57
CA GLU A 204 8.28 -41.26 -0.21
C GLU A 204 9.50 -41.78 0.57
N VAL A 205 10.23 -40.90 1.26
CA VAL A 205 11.37 -41.27 2.11
C VAL A 205 10.90 -42.14 3.28
N ASP A 206 9.82 -41.76 3.95
CA ASP A 206 9.26 -42.53 5.06
C ASP A 206 8.83 -43.94 4.62
N GLU A 207 8.12 -44.05 3.48
CA GLU A 207 7.74 -45.35 2.89
C GLU A 207 8.98 -46.19 2.56
N ARG A 208 10.06 -45.56 2.06
CA ARG A 208 11.30 -46.27 1.75
C ARG A 208 12.04 -46.72 3.01
N VAL A 209 12.09 -45.89 4.04
CA VAL A 209 12.69 -46.21 5.34
C VAL A 209 11.94 -47.36 6.00
N GLU A 210 10.61 -47.33 5.99
CA GLU A 210 9.77 -48.40 6.54
C GLU A 210 10.02 -49.74 5.84
N GLN A 211 10.13 -49.75 4.51
CA GLN A 211 10.47 -50.96 3.75
C GLN A 211 11.85 -51.50 4.13
N VAL A 212 12.88 -50.66 4.09
CA VAL A 212 14.27 -51.07 4.36
C VAL A 212 14.42 -51.57 5.80
N PHE A 213 13.79 -50.88 6.75
CA PHE A 213 13.77 -51.30 8.15
C PHE A 213 13.04 -52.63 8.34
N SER A 214 11.85 -52.79 7.76
CA SER A 214 11.06 -54.02 7.85
C SER A 214 11.80 -55.23 7.30
N GLU A 215 12.45 -55.08 6.14
CA GLU A 215 13.31 -56.12 5.55
C GLU A 215 14.50 -56.42 6.46
N ALA A 216 15.22 -55.40 6.92
CA ALA A 216 16.39 -55.57 7.78
C ALA A 216 16.03 -56.24 9.11
N TYR A 217 14.90 -55.87 9.72
CA TYR A 217 14.40 -56.48 10.95
C TYR A 217 14.08 -57.96 10.75
N ARG A 218 13.36 -58.32 9.68
CA ARG A 218 13.02 -59.72 9.37
C ARG A 218 14.27 -60.56 9.16
N ASP A 219 15.22 -60.07 8.36
CA ASP A 219 16.48 -60.76 8.10
C ASP A 219 17.29 -60.94 9.39
N THR A 220 17.39 -59.88 10.20
CA THR A 220 18.11 -59.91 11.48
C THR A 220 17.44 -60.85 12.49
N ALA A 221 16.10 -60.87 12.56
CA ALA A 221 15.37 -61.76 13.47
C ALA A 221 15.62 -63.24 13.14
N VAL A 222 15.59 -63.61 11.86
CA VAL A 222 15.89 -64.98 11.41
C VAL A 222 17.34 -65.36 11.71
N GLN A 223 18.29 -64.45 11.48
CA GLN A 223 19.70 -64.70 11.82
C GLN A 223 19.92 -64.77 13.33
N PHE A 224 19.20 -63.96 14.11
CA PHE A 224 19.31 -63.94 15.56
C PHE A 224 18.89 -65.29 16.17
N GLU A 225 17.76 -65.85 15.76
CA GLU A 225 17.32 -67.18 16.21
C GLU A 225 18.38 -68.26 15.92
N ARG A 226 18.97 -68.25 14.72
CA ARG A 226 20.00 -69.20 14.28
C ARG A 226 21.31 -69.05 15.07
N VAL A 227 21.81 -67.82 15.17
CA VAL A 227 23.07 -67.50 15.88
C VAL A 227 22.91 -67.78 17.37
N PHE A 228 21.78 -67.40 17.96
CA PHE A 228 21.50 -67.64 19.37
C PHE A 228 21.45 -69.13 19.71
N GLY A 229 20.77 -69.96 18.90
CA GLY A 229 20.72 -71.41 19.10
C GLY A 229 22.08 -72.10 19.02
N ARG A 230 23.02 -71.56 18.23
CA ARG A 230 24.40 -72.06 18.16
C ARG A 230 25.24 -71.66 19.36
N LEU A 231 25.11 -70.42 19.83
CA LEU A 231 25.81 -69.91 21.00
C LEU A 231 25.28 -70.53 22.30
N PHE A 232 23.98 -70.83 22.36
CA PHE A 232 23.29 -71.45 23.50
C PHE A 232 22.53 -72.72 23.08
N PRO A 233 23.17 -73.90 23.05
CA PRO A 233 22.48 -75.15 22.76
C PRO A 233 21.30 -75.40 23.71
N GLY A 234 20.10 -75.55 23.16
CA GLY A 234 18.85 -75.72 23.93
C GLY A 234 18.26 -74.42 24.49
N GLY A 235 18.80 -73.26 24.11
CA GLY A 235 18.23 -71.94 24.36
C GLY A 235 17.46 -71.39 23.16
N GLU A 236 16.57 -70.44 23.41
CA GLU A 236 15.76 -69.75 22.39
C GLU A 236 15.94 -68.24 22.55
N GLY A 237 16.13 -67.51 21.46
CA GLY A 237 16.22 -66.05 21.47
C GLY A 237 15.33 -65.47 20.38
N ARG A 238 14.62 -64.38 20.67
CA ARG A 238 13.76 -63.69 19.70
C ARG A 238 13.87 -62.17 19.82
N LEU A 239 13.68 -61.49 18.69
CA LEU A 239 13.56 -60.04 18.63
C LEU A 239 12.09 -59.67 18.58
N VAL A 240 11.64 -58.75 19.43
CA VAL A 240 10.24 -58.33 19.51
C VAL A 240 10.17 -56.82 19.32
N LEU A 241 9.27 -56.37 18.45
CA LEU A 241 8.98 -54.94 18.29
C LEU A 241 8.09 -54.48 19.45
N THR A 242 8.39 -53.32 20.02
CA THR A 242 7.53 -52.73 21.07
C THR A 242 6.19 -52.27 20.51
N ASP A 243 6.19 -51.77 19.27
CA ASP A 243 4.99 -51.41 18.53
C ASP A 243 5.05 -51.90 17.07
N PRO A 244 4.47 -53.07 16.77
CA PRO A 244 4.50 -53.63 15.42
C PRO A 244 3.72 -52.82 14.36
N GLN A 245 2.91 -51.83 14.75
CA GLN A 245 2.11 -51.02 13.83
C GLN A 245 2.83 -49.76 13.36
N ASP A 246 3.91 -49.36 14.02
CA ASP A 246 4.71 -48.18 13.67
C ASP A 246 6.20 -48.56 13.55
N MET A 247 6.60 -48.94 12.33
CA MET A 247 7.98 -49.33 12.04
C MET A 247 8.98 -48.17 12.13
N LEU A 248 8.52 -46.92 12.08
CA LEU A 248 9.40 -45.74 12.13
C LEU A 248 9.78 -45.37 13.55
N THR A 249 8.88 -45.57 14.52
CA THR A 249 9.12 -45.17 15.92
C THR A 249 9.24 -46.35 16.89
N THR A 250 8.99 -47.58 16.47
CA THR A 250 9.08 -48.76 17.34
C THR A 250 10.50 -49.00 17.89
N GLY A 251 10.58 -49.41 19.15
CA GLY A 251 11.76 -50.00 19.74
C GLY A 251 11.89 -51.49 19.40
N ILE A 252 13.08 -52.05 19.67
CA ILE A 252 13.39 -53.48 19.55
C ILE A 252 13.76 -54.01 20.95
N GLU A 253 12.98 -54.97 21.45
CA GLU A 253 13.30 -55.73 22.66
C GLU A 253 13.97 -57.07 22.29
N VAL A 254 15.04 -57.40 23.01
CA VAL A 254 15.74 -58.68 22.89
C VAL A 254 15.29 -59.59 24.02
N GLU A 255 14.62 -60.68 23.66
CA GLU A 255 14.22 -61.71 24.60
C GLU A 255 15.09 -62.95 24.43
N ALA A 256 15.61 -63.45 25.55
CA ALA A 256 16.49 -64.61 25.56
C ALA A 256 16.04 -65.60 26.63
N ARG A 257 16.11 -66.89 26.27
CA ARG A 257 15.81 -68.03 27.10
C ARG A 257 17.01 -68.98 27.11
N PRO A 258 17.88 -68.90 28.13
CA PRO A 258 18.94 -69.87 28.31
C PRO A 258 18.40 -71.28 28.60
N ALA A 259 19.19 -72.31 28.33
CA ALA A 259 18.79 -73.71 28.51
C ALA A 259 18.21 -73.97 29.92
N GLY A 260 16.97 -74.44 29.96
CA GLY A 260 16.25 -74.78 31.20
C GLY A 260 15.70 -73.59 32.01
N LYS A 261 15.81 -72.34 31.54
CA LYS A 261 15.29 -71.14 32.23
C LYS A 261 14.03 -70.57 31.53
N LYS A 262 13.32 -69.66 32.23
CA LYS A 262 12.23 -68.87 31.66
C LYS A 262 12.78 -67.72 30.80
N ILE A 263 11.98 -67.28 29.83
CA ILE A 263 12.30 -66.11 28.97
C ILE A 263 12.51 -64.88 29.86
N LYS A 264 13.58 -64.13 29.59
CA LYS A 264 13.91 -62.87 30.25
C LYS A 264 14.32 -61.82 29.23
N ARG A 265 14.05 -60.56 29.56
CA ARG A 265 14.63 -59.41 28.84
C ARG A 265 16.13 -59.34 29.05
N LEU A 266 16.88 -58.80 28.08
CA LEU A 266 18.33 -58.64 28.13
C LEU A 266 18.84 -58.01 29.45
N SER A 267 18.10 -57.04 30.00
CA SER A 267 18.42 -56.35 31.26
C SER A 267 18.36 -57.23 32.51
N LEU A 268 17.70 -58.39 32.43
CA LEU A 268 17.45 -59.31 33.54
C LEU A 268 18.35 -60.57 33.51
N LEU A 269 19.32 -60.62 32.59
CA LEU A 269 20.27 -61.73 32.44
C LEU A 269 21.51 -61.55 33.33
N SER A 270 22.21 -62.66 33.61
CA SER A 270 23.52 -62.61 34.30
C SER A 270 24.58 -61.93 33.42
N GLY A 271 25.68 -61.44 34.01
CA GLY A 271 26.71 -60.68 33.29
C GLY A 271 27.25 -61.37 32.04
N GLY A 272 27.60 -62.66 32.14
CA GLY A 272 28.08 -63.45 31.00
C GLY A 272 26.99 -63.77 29.97
N GLU A 273 25.78 -64.10 30.42
CA GLU A 273 24.64 -64.36 29.51
C GLU A 273 24.24 -63.09 28.73
N ARG A 274 24.31 -61.93 29.38
CA ARG A 274 24.03 -60.63 28.75
C ARG A 274 25.06 -60.29 27.68
N SER A 275 26.36 -60.45 27.98
CA SER A 275 27.43 -60.20 27.01
C SER A 275 27.31 -61.11 25.79
N LEU A 276 27.08 -62.41 26.00
CA LEU A 276 26.97 -63.36 24.88
C LEU A 276 25.69 -63.16 24.06
N THR A 277 24.58 -62.75 24.69
CA THR A 277 23.34 -62.38 23.98
C THR A 277 23.54 -61.11 23.14
N ALA A 278 24.29 -60.12 23.65
CA ALA A 278 24.62 -58.91 22.90
C ALA A 278 25.53 -59.23 21.70
N VAL A 279 26.53 -60.09 21.88
CA VAL A 279 27.38 -60.59 20.78
C VAL A 279 26.54 -61.35 19.76
N ALA A 280 25.58 -62.18 20.19
CA ALA A 280 24.67 -62.89 19.29
C ALA A 280 23.85 -61.92 18.42
N LEU A 281 23.38 -60.81 18.99
CA LEU A 281 22.67 -59.76 18.26
C LEU A 281 23.57 -59.08 17.23
N LEU A 282 24.78 -58.68 17.62
CA LEU A 282 25.74 -58.05 16.71
C LEU A 282 26.08 -58.96 15.53
N VAL A 283 26.38 -60.24 15.80
CA VAL A 283 26.64 -61.24 14.76
C VAL A 283 25.43 -61.44 13.85
N ALA A 284 24.21 -61.46 14.40
CA ALA A 284 22.99 -61.59 13.60
C ALA A 284 22.82 -60.41 12.64
N ILE A 285 23.09 -59.19 13.11
CA ILE A 285 23.09 -57.98 12.27
C ILE A 285 24.14 -58.10 11.17
N PHE A 286 25.36 -58.54 11.50
CA PHE A 286 26.45 -58.68 10.53
C PHE A 286 26.15 -59.72 9.45
N LYS A 287 25.52 -60.84 9.82
CA LYS A 287 25.07 -61.85 8.85
C LYS A 287 23.91 -61.38 7.98
N ALA A 288 22.99 -60.60 8.54
CA ALA A 288 21.87 -60.06 7.79
C ALA A 288 22.32 -58.95 6.82
N ARG A 289 23.27 -58.12 7.22
CA ARG A 289 23.80 -56.98 6.46
C ARG A 289 25.34 -56.98 6.52
N PRO A 290 26.02 -57.72 5.63
CA PRO A 290 27.48 -57.81 5.63
C PRO A 290 28.12 -56.46 5.27
N SER A 291 29.13 -56.07 6.03
CA SER A 291 29.99 -54.90 5.85
C SER A 291 31.32 -55.34 5.24
N PRO A 292 32.00 -54.52 4.44
CA PRO A 292 33.32 -54.87 3.89
C PRO A 292 34.35 -55.28 4.96
N PHE A 293 34.27 -54.66 6.15
CA PHE A 293 35.09 -55.04 7.30
C PHE A 293 34.37 -54.79 8.63
N TYR A 294 34.86 -55.48 9.67
CA TYR A 294 34.43 -55.36 11.05
C TYR A 294 35.64 -55.19 11.97
N VAL A 295 35.51 -54.33 12.98
CA VAL A 295 36.49 -54.14 14.05
C VAL A 295 35.85 -54.57 15.36
N MET A 296 36.51 -55.48 16.08
CA MET A 296 36.05 -55.99 17.35
C MET A 296 37.15 -55.82 18.39
N ASP A 297 36.83 -55.17 19.51
CA ASP A 297 37.78 -54.87 20.58
C ASP A 297 37.38 -55.60 21.86
N GLU A 298 38.19 -56.59 22.25
CA GLU A 298 38.05 -57.43 23.46
C GLU A 298 36.63 -57.96 23.72
N VAL A 299 35.89 -58.26 22.65
CA VAL A 299 34.49 -58.69 22.71
C VAL A 299 34.30 -60.02 23.46
N GLU A 300 35.37 -60.80 23.59
CA GLU A 300 35.40 -62.09 24.23
C GLU A 300 35.91 -62.08 25.69
N ALA A 301 36.29 -60.92 26.25
CA ALA A 301 36.92 -60.84 27.57
C ALA A 301 36.06 -61.39 28.73
N ALA A 302 34.73 -61.40 28.56
CA ALA A 302 33.78 -61.89 29.55
C ALA A 302 33.28 -63.32 29.29
N LEU A 303 33.87 -64.04 28.32
CA LEU A 303 33.42 -65.38 27.91
C LEU A 303 34.27 -66.49 28.55
N ASP A 304 33.62 -67.60 28.85
CA ASP A 304 34.30 -68.84 29.25
C ASP A 304 34.87 -69.59 28.03
N ASP A 305 35.74 -70.57 28.27
CA ASP A 305 36.42 -71.32 27.21
C ASP A 305 35.45 -72.03 26.24
N THR A 306 34.27 -72.42 26.73
CA THR A 306 33.27 -73.11 25.90
C THR A 306 32.59 -72.15 24.94
N ASN A 307 32.16 -70.98 25.43
CA ASN A 307 31.50 -69.96 24.62
C ASN A 307 32.49 -69.22 23.72
N LEU A 308 33.75 -69.05 24.16
CA LEU A 308 34.84 -68.54 23.31
C LEU A 308 35.03 -69.43 22.07
N GLY A 309 35.04 -70.76 22.24
CA GLY A 309 35.12 -71.69 21.11
C GLY A 309 33.97 -71.52 20.10
N ARG A 310 32.74 -71.33 20.59
CA ARG A 310 31.56 -71.11 19.75
C ARG A 310 31.62 -69.78 19.00
N LEU A 311 32.10 -68.73 19.66
CA LEU A 311 32.29 -67.42 19.05
C LEU A 311 33.35 -67.46 17.93
N ILE A 312 34.46 -68.17 18.16
CA ILE A 312 35.52 -68.34 17.15
C ILE A 312 34.97 -69.01 15.89
N THR A 313 34.16 -70.07 16.01
CA THR A 313 33.51 -70.71 14.84
C THR A 313 32.62 -69.74 14.06
N ILE A 314 31.97 -68.80 14.75
CA ILE A 314 31.18 -67.76 14.09
C ILE A 314 32.08 -66.76 13.36
N PHE A 315 33.23 -66.39 13.93
CA PHE A 315 34.20 -65.51 13.27
C PHE A 315 34.77 -66.15 12.00
N GLU A 316 35.03 -67.46 12.01
CA GLU A 316 35.47 -68.18 10.80
C GLU A 316 34.44 -68.07 9.67
N GLU A 317 33.15 -68.18 9.98
CA GLU A 317 32.07 -68.02 8.99
C GLU A 317 31.92 -66.58 8.51
N LEU A 318 32.05 -65.59 9.40
CA LEU A 318 32.01 -64.19 9.00
C LEU A 318 33.20 -63.82 8.10
N ARG A 319 34.38 -64.42 8.36
CA ARG A 319 35.60 -64.24 7.56
C ARG A 319 35.42 -64.66 6.10
N GLU A 320 34.51 -65.60 5.80
CA GLU A 320 34.25 -66.03 4.42
C GLU A 320 33.72 -64.89 3.52
N SER A 321 33.08 -63.89 4.12
CA SER A 321 32.39 -62.81 3.40
C SER A 321 32.90 -61.41 3.72
N SER A 322 33.59 -61.22 4.84
CA SER A 322 33.97 -59.90 5.36
C SER A 322 35.36 -59.93 5.99
N GLN A 323 36.09 -58.81 5.99
CA GLN A 323 37.37 -58.72 6.71
C GLN A 323 37.13 -58.50 8.21
N LEU A 324 37.74 -59.32 9.07
CA LEU A 324 37.68 -59.14 10.52
C LEU A 324 39.02 -58.62 11.07
N ILE A 325 38.93 -57.56 11.87
CA ILE A 325 40.04 -57.03 12.68
C ILE A 325 39.64 -57.23 14.14
N VAL A 326 40.33 -58.13 14.83
CA VAL A 326 40.04 -58.47 16.22
C VAL A 326 41.21 -58.05 17.10
N ILE A 327 40.93 -57.20 18.10
CA ILE A 327 41.86 -56.81 19.15
C ILE A 327 41.55 -57.70 20.35
N THR A 328 42.53 -58.51 20.75
CA THR A 328 42.33 -59.53 21.77
C THR A 328 43.62 -59.88 22.49
N HIS A 329 43.49 -60.32 23.74
CA HIS A 329 44.54 -60.99 24.51
C HIS A 329 44.30 -62.51 24.65
N GLN A 330 43.22 -63.04 24.06
CA GLN A 330 42.85 -64.45 24.16
C GLN A 330 43.62 -65.32 23.15
N LYS A 331 44.39 -66.28 23.66
CA LYS A 331 45.25 -67.14 22.82
C LYS A 331 44.46 -67.92 21.77
N ARG A 332 43.28 -68.44 22.12
CA ARG A 332 42.44 -69.21 21.20
C ARG A 332 41.91 -68.37 20.04
N THR A 333 41.60 -67.09 20.26
CA THR A 333 41.22 -66.18 19.18
C THR A 333 42.41 -65.87 18.27
N MET A 334 43.61 -65.71 18.84
CA MET A 334 44.84 -65.48 18.08
C MET A 334 45.23 -66.67 17.18
N GLU A 335 44.94 -67.90 17.61
CA GLU A 335 45.27 -69.13 16.87
C GLU A 335 44.53 -69.26 15.53
N VAL A 336 43.34 -68.68 15.41
CA VAL A 336 42.49 -68.77 14.21
C VAL A 336 42.73 -67.61 13.23
N ALA A 337 43.52 -66.60 13.63
CA ALA A 337 43.81 -65.45 12.79
C ALA A 337 44.73 -65.80 11.61
N ASP A 338 44.53 -65.14 10.46
CA ASP A 338 45.43 -65.29 9.30
C ASP A 338 46.74 -64.48 9.49
N ALA A 339 46.65 -63.39 10.23
CA ALA A 339 47.76 -62.51 10.56
C ALA A 339 47.59 -61.92 11.96
N LEU A 340 48.69 -61.86 12.70
CA LEU A 340 48.78 -61.24 14.01
C LEU A 340 49.56 -59.94 13.90
N TYR A 341 49.00 -58.88 14.47
CA TYR A 341 49.65 -57.59 14.65
C TYR A 341 49.85 -57.36 16.14
N GLY A 342 51.08 -57.51 16.62
CA GLY A 342 51.48 -57.25 18.00
C GLY A 342 51.85 -55.79 18.18
N VAL A 343 51.24 -55.11 19.13
CA VAL A 343 51.62 -53.75 19.53
C VAL A 343 52.52 -53.84 20.78
N THR A 344 53.73 -53.31 20.70
CA THR A 344 54.65 -53.23 21.83
C THR A 344 55.04 -51.78 22.09
N MET A 345 55.03 -51.37 23.36
CA MET A 345 55.43 -50.03 23.77
C MET A 345 56.83 -50.11 24.38
N ARG A 346 57.77 -49.31 23.85
CA ARG A 346 59.09 -49.14 24.49
C ARG A 346 58.96 -48.13 25.64
N GLY A 347 59.94 -48.08 26.54
CA GLY A 347 59.91 -47.23 27.74
C GLY A 347 59.85 -45.71 27.48
N ASP A 348 59.87 -45.29 26.22
CA ASP A 348 59.69 -43.92 25.73
C ASP A 348 58.23 -43.54 25.44
N GLY A 349 57.28 -44.46 25.64
CA GLY A 349 55.84 -44.22 25.41
C GLY A 349 55.43 -44.27 23.93
N VAL A 350 56.33 -44.69 23.04
CA VAL A 350 56.04 -44.84 21.61
C VAL A 350 55.67 -46.30 21.31
N SER A 351 54.47 -46.50 20.78
CA SER A 351 53.98 -47.81 20.33
C SER A 351 54.61 -48.19 18.99
N THR A 352 55.21 -49.37 18.92
CA THR A 352 55.74 -49.99 17.71
C THR A 352 54.87 -51.19 17.33
N VAL A 353 54.53 -51.33 16.06
CA VAL A 353 53.73 -52.45 15.55
C VAL A 353 54.64 -53.51 14.92
N ILE A 354 54.47 -54.75 15.33
CA ILE A 354 55.13 -55.94 14.76
C ILE A 354 54.04 -56.77 14.10
N SER A 355 54.30 -57.28 12.89
CA SER A 355 53.33 -58.13 12.17
C SER A 355 53.91 -59.50 11.90
N GLN A 356 53.08 -60.53 12.00
CA GLN A 356 53.40 -61.92 11.69
C GLN A 356 52.21 -62.56 10.98
N ARG A 357 52.42 -63.09 9.76
CA ARG A 357 51.43 -63.94 9.10
C ARG A 357 51.54 -65.36 9.64
N LEU A 358 50.40 -65.96 9.99
CA LEU A 358 50.34 -67.35 10.41
C LEU A 358 50.24 -68.21 9.14
N ALA A 359 51.30 -68.96 8.83
CA ALA A 359 51.33 -69.80 7.64
C ALA A 359 50.34 -70.97 7.81
N ALA A 360 49.49 -71.20 6.80
CA ALA A 360 48.55 -72.31 6.80
C ALA A 360 49.31 -73.64 6.95
N GLN A 361 49.05 -74.38 8.03
CA GLN A 361 49.39 -75.80 8.07
C GLN A 361 48.45 -76.50 7.07
N ALA A 362 49.06 -77.10 6.04
CA ALA A 362 48.38 -77.89 5.02
C ALA A 362 47.83 -79.21 5.58
#